data_AF-A0A976LH50-F1
#
_entry.id   AF-A0A976LH50-F1
#
_cell.length_a   1.000
_cell.length_b   1.000
_cell.length_c   1.000
_cell.angle_alpha   90.00
_cell.angle_beta   90.00
_cell.angle_gamma   90.00
#
_symmetry.space_group_name_H-M   'P 1'
#
loop_
_entity.id
_entity.type
_entity.pdbx_description
1 polymer ?
#
loop_
_entity_poly.entity_id
_entity_poly.type
_entity_poly.pdbx_seq_one_letter_code
_entity_poly.pdbx_strand_id
1 'polypeptide(L)'
;MVGRSRCLNTYENIELSLNPLGSEGVRLVKRYALVFAMAVMAAPSSGFLFAQAPAQGPGRQQAQPQSSGVAVHAAVLDVGYVFKNHIRFKGAMEKMKDEVMAAENGLKAERDRITTMMEQLKGYNVGTPEYKKLEAEVAKAQGDFNVNTQLQKKDFMEKEAQSYLQVYTEIEKAVAQFAREHQIAVVHRFEGDPIDTTDRNNILRGITKPILYVDPSIDITPDITKMLNASAVADQSGRASPAGQQRRTQ
;
A
#
# COMPACT_ATOMS: atom_id res chain seq x y z
N MET A 1 3.54 39.63 -63.51
CA MET A 1 2.44 38.66 -63.68
C MET A 1 3.00 37.29 -63.29
N VAL A 2 2.91 36.87 -62.02
CA VAL A 2 1.77 36.21 -61.33
C VAL A 2 1.32 34.91 -62.02
N GLY A 3 1.44 33.79 -61.30
CA GLY A 3 0.95 32.46 -61.67
C GLY A 3 1.65 31.34 -60.86
N ARG A 4 1.45 31.23 -59.54
CA ARG A 4 0.41 30.49 -58.79
C ARG A 4 0.64 28.96 -58.74
N SER A 5 0.61 28.44 -57.49
CA SER A 5 0.23 27.07 -57.07
C SER A 5 1.31 25.98 -56.95
N ARG A 6 1.85 25.79 -55.73
CA ARG A 6 1.60 24.62 -54.84
C ARG A 6 2.69 24.46 -53.77
N CYS A 7 2.39 24.85 -52.54
CA CYS A 7 2.85 24.20 -51.29
C CYS A 7 1.69 24.41 -50.30
N LEU A 8 0.70 23.52 -50.31
CA LEU A 8 0.55 22.43 -49.35
C LEU A 8 0.44 22.93 -47.90
N ASN A 9 -0.81 22.95 -47.45
CA ASN A 9 -1.28 22.92 -46.07
C ASN A 9 -0.35 22.11 -45.15
N THR A 10 0.07 22.69 -44.04
CA THR A 10 0.60 21.93 -42.89
C THR A 10 0.30 22.59 -41.54
N TYR A 11 -0.74 23.43 -41.45
CA TYR A 11 -1.13 24.11 -40.20
C TYR A 11 -2.51 23.67 -39.66
N GLU A 12 -2.88 22.41 -39.87
CA GLU A 12 -4.18 21.88 -39.42
C GLU A 12 -4.04 20.53 -38.69
N ASN A 13 -3.05 20.40 -37.79
CA ASN A 13 -2.89 19.20 -36.95
C ASN A 13 -2.08 19.44 -35.65
N ILE A 14 -2.29 20.57 -34.95
CA ILE A 14 -1.81 20.74 -33.56
C ILE A 14 -2.96 21.28 -32.68
N GLU A 15 -4.13 20.63 -32.77
CA GLU A 15 -5.26 20.86 -31.85
C GLU A 15 -5.81 19.54 -31.29
N LEU A 16 -4.96 18.53 -31.12
CA LEU A 16 -5.37 17.24 -30.54
C LEU A 16 -4.38 16.74 -29.47
N SER A 17 -4.30 17.44 -28.33
CA SER A 17 -3.77 16.85 -27.08
C SER A 17 -4.03 17.66 -25.79
N LEU A 18 -4.77 18.77 -25.84
CA LEU A 18 -5.07 19.56 -24.64
C LEU A 18 -6.32 19.02 -23.91
N ASN A 19 -6.09 18.00 -23.07
CA ASN A 19 -6.98 17.48 -22.00
C ASN A 19 -8.33 16.86 -22.42
N PRO A 20 -8.64 15.64 -21.93
CA PRO A 20 -9.23 15.57 -20.60
C PRO A 20 -8.73 14.36 -19.80
N LEU A 21 -7.81 14.57 -18.87
CA LEU A 21 -7.79 13.77 -17.64
C LEU A 21 -8.61 14.51 -16.57
N GLY A 22 -9.89 14.68 -16.89
CA GLY A 22 -10.90 14.96 -15.90
C GLY A 22 -11.06 13.74 -14.97
N SER A 23 -11.02 14.01 -13.67
CA SER A 23 -11.74 13.29 -12.61
C SER A 23 -11.52 11.78 -12.35
N GLU A 24 -10.57 11.09 -12.99
CA GLU A 24 -10.32 9.66 -12.72
C GLU A 24 -9.08 9.35 -11.86
N GLY A 25 -8.24 10.35 -11.54
CA GLY A 25 -6.99 10.14 -10.78
C GLY A 25 -7.14 9.90 -9.28
N VAL A 26 -8.28 10.27 -8.68
CA VAL A 26 -8.51 10.16 -7.21
C VAL A 26 -9.25 8.86 -6.83
N ARG A 27 -9.70 8.07 -7.81
CA ARG A 27 -10.40 6.79 -7.55
C ARG A 27 -9.49 5.57 -7.53
N LEU A 28 -8.22 5.73 -7.92
CA LEU A 28 -7.32 4.61 -8.19
C LEU A 28 -6.67 4.01 -6.92
N VAL A 29 -6.60 4.75 -5.81
CA VAL A 29 -6.09 4.22 -4.52
C VAL A 29 -7.13 3.34 -3.80
N LYS A 30 -8.42 3.41 -4.18
CA LYS A 30 -9.50 2.63 -3.55
C LYS A 30 -9.75 1.24 -4.17
N ARG A 31 -9.02 0.82 -5.21
CA ARG A 31 -9.37 -0.40 -5.98
C ARG A 31 -8.28 -1.49 -6.08
N TYR A 32 -7.09 -1.32 -5.51
CA TYR A 32 -6.05 -2.36 -5.57
C TYR A 32 -5.92 -3.16 -4.28
N ALA A 33 -7.05 -3.73 -3.84
CA ALA A 33 -7.08 -4.81 -2.87
C ALA A 33 -7.80 -6.01 -3.50
N LEU A 34 -7.26 -6.55 -4.59
CA LEU A 34 -7.61 -7.90 -5.06
C LEU A 34 -6.70 -8.34 -6.21
N VAL A 35 -6.38 -9.63 -6.16
CA VAL A 35 -5.86 -10.51 -7.22
C VAL A 35 -4.42 -10.97 -6.97
N PHE A 36 -4.29 -12.11 -6.28
CA PHE A 36 -3.41 -13.21 -6.67
C PHE A 36 -3.99 -14.51 -6.09
N ALA A 37 -4.84 -15.19 -6.88
CA ALA A 37 -5.26 -16.57 -6.62
C ALA A 37 -4.51 -17.46 -7.61
N MET A 38 -3.52 -18.20 -7.14
CA MET A 38 -2.85 -19.25 -7.91
C MET A 38 -3.72 -20.51 -7.94
N ALA A 39 -3.88 -21.02 -9.15
CA ALA A 39 -4.50 -22.30 -9.47
C ALA A 39 -3.67 -23.47 -8.94
N VAL A 40 -4.35 -24.46 -8.33
CA VAL A 40 -3.79 -25.80 -8.15
C VAL A 40 -4.75 -26.79 -8.81
N MET A 41 -4.20 -27.51 -9.79
CA MET A 41 -4.85 -28.56 -10.55
C MET A 41 -5.24 -29.74 -9.65
N ALA A 42 -6.44 -30.28 -9.87
CA ALA A 42 -6.82 -31.61 -9.40
C ALA A 42 -6.91 -32.55 -10.61
N ALA A 43 -6.23 -33.70 -10.53
CA ALA A 43 -6.46 -34.85 -11.40
C ALA A 43 -6.20 -36.16 -10.60
N PRO A 44 -6.88 -37.27 -10.98
CA PRO A 44 -7.29 -38.33 -10.06
C PRO A 44 -6.49 -39.63 -10.23
N SER A 45 -6.61 -40.56 -9.28
CA SER A 45 -6.27 -41.97 -9.54
C SER A 45 -7.11 -42.95 -8.72
N SER A 46 -7.49 -44.01 -9.42
CA SER A 46 -8.55 -44.96 -9.15
C SER A 46 -8.14 -46.12 -8.24
N GLY A 47 -9.10 -46.59 -7.43
CA GLY A 47 -9.51 -48.00 -7.31
C GLY A 47 -8.59 -48.99 -6.60
N PHE A 48 -9.11 -49.64 -5.55
CA PHE A 48 -9.06 -51.10 -5.36
C PHE A 48 -10.25 -51.56 -4.52
N LEU A 49 -11.03 -52.48 -5.09
CA LEU A 49 -12.04 -53.29 -4.40
C LEU A 49 -11.37 -54.57 -3.88
N PHE A 50 -11.53 -54.87 -2.60
CA PHE A 50 -11.48 -56.24 -2.08
C PHE A 50 -12.52 -56.38 -0.96
N ALA A 51 -13.44 -57.32 -1.16
CA ALA A 51 -14.37 -57.81 -0.15
C ALA A 51 -13.86 -59.19 0.31
N GLN A 52 -13.77 -59.47 1.63
CA GLN A 52 -13.97 -60.81 2.25
C GLN A 52 -14.30 -60.71 3.77
N ALA A 53 -15.46 -61.27 4.11
CA ALA A 53 -15.98 -61.98 5.31
C ALA A 53 -15.59 -61.62 6.78
N PRO A 54 -16.54 -61.77 7.75
CA PRO A 54 -16.31 -61.53 9.17
C PRO A 54 -15.81 -62.79 9.90
N ALA A 55 -14.74 -62.65 10.68
CA ALA A 55 -14.35 -63.62 11.71
C ALA A 55 -14.62 -63.01 13.09
N GLN A 56 -15.65 -63.50 13.78
CA GLN A 56 -15.97 -63.15 15.16
C GLN A 56 -15.03 -63.91 16.10
N GLY A 57 -14.04 -63.22 16.65
CA GLY A 57 -13.24 -63.67 17.80
C GLY A 57 -13.72 -62.98 19.09
N PRO A 58 -13.49 -63.58 20.27
CA PRO A 58 -13.96 -63.05 21.55
C PRO A 58 -13.32 -61.69 21.84
N GLY A 59 -14.19 -60.75 22.25
CA GLY A 59 -13.91 -59.31 22.31
C GLY A 59 -12.68 -58.93 23.13
N ARG A 60 -11.66 -58.45 22.43
CA ARG A 60 -10.80 -57.40 22.96
C ARG A 60 -11.57 -56.09 22.83
N GLN A 61 -11.84 -55.44 23.95
CA GLN A 61 -12.19 -54.02 23.94
C GLN A 61 -11.06 -53.28 23.21
N GLN A 62 -11.33 -52.92 21.95
CA GLN A 62 -10.55 -51.91 21.27
C GLN A 62 -10.75 -50.65 22.08
N ALA A 63 -9.70 -50.24 22.82
CA ALA A 63 -9.58 -48.86 23.25
C ALA A 63 -9.74 -48.03 21.98
N GLN A 64 -10.88 -47.33 21.86
CA GLN A 64 -10.99 -46.26 20.89
C GLN A 64 -9.78 -45.36 21.14
N PRO A 65 -8.95 -45.04 20.14
CA PRO A 65 -7.98 -43.99 20.31
C PRO A 65 -8.79 -42.76 20.70
N GLN A 66 -8.71 -42.37 21.98
CA GLN A 66 -9.12 -41.05 22.38
C GLN A 66 -8.28 -40.15 21.50
N SER A 67 -8.90 -39.51 20.52
CA SER A 67 -8.30 -38.36 19.87
C SER A 67 -8.02 -37.41 21.03
N SER A 68 -6.80 -37.44 21.53
CA SER A 68 -6.20 -36.34 22.25
C SER A 68 -6.11 -35.25 21.20
N GLY A 69 -7.25 -34.63 20.91
CA GLY A 69 -7.31 -33.46 20.06
C GLY A 69 -6.41 -32.49 20.78
N VAL A 70 -5.19 -32.30 20.25
CA VAL A 70 -4.34 -31.21 20.66
C VAL A 70 -5.23 -29.99 20.55
N ALA A 71 -5.54 -29.34 21.66
CA ALA A 71 -6.28 -28.09 21.63
C ALA A 71 -5.43 -27.12 20.80
N VAL A 72 -5.81 -26.94 19.55
CA VAL A 72 -5.15 -25.99 18.65
C VAL A 72 -5.59 -24.62 19.15
N HIS A 73 -4.74 -23.96 19.93
CA HIS A 73 -5.01 -22.59 20.35
C HIS A 73 -4.95 -21.70 19.11
N ALA A 74 -6.09 -21.11 18.77
CA ALA A 74 -6.23 -20.17 17.68
C ALA A 74 -6.46 -18.76 18.25
N ALA A 75 -5.94 -17.75 17.56
CA ALA A 75 -6.17 -16.35 17.88
C ALA A 75 -6.54 -15.55 16.63
N VAL A 76 -7.01 -14.33 16.84
CA VAL A 76 -7.31 -13.39 15.75
C VAL A 76 -6.59 -12.07 15.94
N LEU A 77 -6.31 -11.38 14.82
CA LEU A 77 -5.67 -10.08 14.79
C LEU A 77 -6.34 -9.15 13.78
N ASP A 78 -6.73 -7.96 14.22
CA ASP A 78 -7.13 -6.88 13.32
C ASP A 78 -5.90 -6.08 12.90
N VAL A 79 -5.33 -6.49 11.77
CA VAL A 79 -4.17 -5.82 11.16
C VAL A 79 -4.49 -4.36 10.82
N GLY A 80 -5.73 -4.07 10.38
CA GLY A 80 -6.15 -2.72 10.05
C GLY A 80 -6.14 -1.80 11.28
N TYR A 81 -6.61 -2.30 12.42
CA TYR A 81 -6.51 -1.60 13.70
C TYR A 81 -5.06 -1.34 14.10
N VAL A 82 -4.16 -2.32 13.95
CA VAL A 82 -2.73 -2.14 14.25
C VAL A 82 -2.14 -1.01 13.40
N PHE A 83 -2.33 -1.01 12.08
CA PHE A 83 -1.86 0.09 11.21
C PHE A 83 -2.41 1.45 11.66
N LYS A 84 -3.72 1.52 11.95
CA LYS A 84 -4.39 2.74 12.44
C LYS A 84 -3.86 3.21 13.80
N ASN A 85 -3.16 2.38 14.58
CA ASN A 85 -2.69 2.69 15.93
C ASN A 85 -1.17 2.54 16.13
N HIS A 86 -0.42 2.26 15.05
CA HIS A 86 1.03 2.11 15.08
C HIS A 86 1.72 3.48 15.07
N ILE A 87 2.40 3.82 16.16
CA ILE A 87 2.96 5.17 16.39
C ILE A 87 3.96 5.55 15.30
N ARG A 88 4.91 4.66 14.97
CA ARG A 88 5.94 4.94 13.96
C ARG A 88 5.35 5.08 12.56
N PHE A 89 4.30 4.32 12.27
CA PHE A 89 3.65 4.38 10.96
C PHE A 89 2.96 5.73 10.79
N LYS A 90 2.21 6.18 11.81
CA LYS A 90 1.58 7.51 11.81
C LYS A 90 2.61 8.61 11.57
N GLY A 91 3.72 8.59 12.32
CA GLY A 91 4.79 9.58 12.15
C GLY A 91 5.42 9.53 10.75
N ALA A 92 5.62 8.34 10.18
CA ALA A 92 6.14 8.20 8.82
C ALA A 92 5.16 8.76 7.76
N MET A 93 3.85 8.52 7.92
CA MET A 93 2.83 9.03 7.00
C MET A 93 2.66 10.55 7.11
N GLU A 94 2.74 11.11 8.32
CA GLU A 94 2.72 12.56 8.53
C GLU A 94 3.92 13.24 7.87
N LYS A 95 5.12 12.71 8.07
CA LYS A 95 6.31 13.20 7.38
C LYS A 95 6.19 13.10 5.85
N MET A 96 5.64 11.99 5.34
CA MET A 96 5.45 11.81 3.90
C MET A 96 4.45 12.80 3.33
N LYS A 97 3.37 13.11 4.07
CA LYS A 97 2.42 14.16 3.71
C LYS A 97 3.13 15.51 3.58
N ASP A 98 4.01 15.87 4.52
CA ASP A 98 4.77 17.12 4.46
C ASP A 98 5.71 17.14 3.24
N GLU A 99 6.40 16.03 2.96
CA GLU A 99 7.26 15.89 1.77
C GLU A 99 6.46 16.04 0.47
N VAL A 100 5.26 15.47 0.38
CA VAL A 100 4.35 15.62 -0.77
C VAL A 100 3.91 17.05 -0.94
N MET A 101 3.48 17.72 0.14
CA MET A 101 3.07 19.14 0.08
C MET A 101 4.21 20.05 -0.38
N ALA A 102 5.43 19.80 0.08
CA ALA A 102 6.61 20.54 -0.36
C ALA A 102 6.90 20.31 -1.86
N ALA A 103 6.79 19.07 -2.32
CA ALA A 103 6.97 18.73 -3.73
C ALA A 103 5.89 19.35 -4.63
N GLU A 104 4.62 19.32 -4.21
CA GLU A 104 3.50 19.96 -4.93
C GLU A 104 3.70 21.46 -5.08
N ASN A 105 4.20 22.13 -4.04
CA ASN A 105 4.53 23.56 -4.11
C ASN A 105 5.66 23.84 -5.12
N GLY A 106 6.68 22.96 -5.17
CA GLY A 106 7.76 23.05 -6.15
C GLY A 106 7.27 22.85 -7.59
N LEU A 107 6.43 21.84 -7.82
CA LEU A 107 5.83 21.57 -9.14
C LEU A 107 4.91 22.73 -9.58
N LYS A 108 4.17 23.33 -8.65
CA LYS A 108 3.36 24.51 -8.93
C LYS A 108 4.22 25.69 -9.39
N ALA A 109 5.29 26.00 -8.66
CA ALA A 109 6.20 27.09 -9.02
C ALA A 109 6.82 26.88 -10.42
N GLU A 110 7.22 25.65 -10.75
CA GLU A 110 7.77 25.35 -12.08
C GLU A 110 6.71 25.47 -13.18
N ARG A 111 5.47 25.03 -12.91
CA ARG A 111 4.34 25.23 -13.85
C ARG A 111 4.07 26.71 -14.12
N ASP A 112 4.10 27.55 -13.08
CA ASP A 112 3.87 28.99 -13.20
C ASP A 112 5.01 29.65 -13.99
N ARG A 113 6.25 29.20 -13.79
CA ARG A 113 7.41 29.62 -14.59
C ARG A 113 7.24 29.24 -16.06
N ILE A 114 6.86 28.01 -16.37
CA ILE A 114 6.61 27.55 -17.76
C ILE A 114 5.50 28.38 -18.41
N THR A 115 4.43 28.66 -17.67
CA THR A 115 3.33 29.53 -18.13
C THR A 115 3.85 30.92 -18.49
N THR A 116 4.67 31.52 -17.62
CA THR A 116 5.28 32.84 -17.86
C THR A 116 6.17 32.84 -19.11
N MET A 117 6.99 31.80 -19.30
CA MET A 117 7.85 31.69 -20.49
C MET A 117 7.03 31.55 -21.78
N MET A 118 5.93 30.79 -21.74
CA MET A 118 5.00 30.68 -22.88
C MET A 118 4.32 32.02 -23.20
N GLU A 119 3.99 32.83 -22.19
CA GLU A 119 3.45 34.17 -22.39
C GLU A 119 4.48 35.12 -23.01
N GLN A 120 5.73 35.08 -22.55
CA GLN A 120 6.83 35.84 -23.15
C GLN A 120 7.07 35.46 -24.61
N LEU A 121 6.97 34.16 -24.94
CA LEU A 121 7.16 33.65 -26.30
C LEU A 121 6.16 34.26 -27.29
N LYS A 122 4.90 34.48 -26.87
CA LYS A 122 3.87 35.15 -27.69
C LYS A 122 4.22 36.59 -28.05
N GLY A 123 5.09 37.25 -27.28
CA GLY A 123 5.58 38.61 -27.54
C GLY A 123 6.68 38.69 -28.60
N TYR A 124 7.28 37.57 -29.01
CA TYR A 124 8.34 37.55 -30.00
C TYR A 124 7.83 37.18 -31.40
N ASN A 125 8.48 37.75 -32.42
CA ASN A 125 8.21 37.40 -33.81
C ASN A 125 8.79 36.02 -34.14
N VAL A 126 7.95 35.15 -34.69
CA VAL A 126 8.34 33.80 -35.13
C VAL A 126 9.52 33.88 -36.11
N GLY A 127 10.51 33.01 -35.91
CA GLY A 127 11.69 32.89 -36.77
C GLY A 127 12.88 33.76 -36.36
N THR A 128 12.71 34.70 -35.42
CA THR A 128 13.82 35.46 -34.83
C THR A 128 14.73 34.56 -33.98
N PRO A 129 16.03 34.90 -33.81
CA PRO A 129 16.93 34.17 -32.92
C PRO A 129 16.41 34.07 -31.48
N GLU A 130 15.79 35.13 -30.98
CA GLU A 130 15.24 35.23 -29.63
C GLU A 130 14.05 34.29 -29.43
N TYR A 131 13.12 34.26 -30.41
CA TYR A 131 12.00 33.32 -30.42
C TYR A 131 12.48 31.86 -30.36
N LYS A 132 13.43 31.49 -31.23
CA LYS A 132 13.97 30.11 -31.29
C LYS A 132 14.64 29.69 -29.97
N LYS A 133 15.35 30.62 -29.32
CA LYS A 133 16.01 30.35 -28.04
C LYS A 133 14.98 30.10 -26.94
N LEU A 134 13.98 30.98 -26.82
CA LEU A 134 12.94 30.85 -25.79
C LEU A 134 12.02 29.65 -26.04
N GLU A 135 11.70 29.35 -27.30
CA GLU A 135 10.96 28.15 -27.69
C GLU A 135 11.70 26.86 -27.27
N ALA A 136 13.01 26.79 -27.50
CA ALA A 136 13.83 25.66 -27.05
C ALA A 136 13.88 25.55 -25.52
N GLU A 137 13.95 26.67 -24.80
CA GLU A 137 13.92 26.69 -23.33
C GLU A 137 12.57 26.23 -22.78
N VAL A 138 11.45 26.69 -23.36
CA VAL A 138 10.10 26.24 -23.01
C VAL A 138 9.94 24.74 -23.26
N ALA A 139 10.36 24.26 -24.44
CA ALA A 139 10.26 22.84 -24.78
C ALA A 139 11.08 21.97 -23.80
N LYS A 140 12.28 22.41 -23.44
CA LYS A 140 13.11 21.75 -22.44
C LYS A 140 12.42 21.74 -21.07
N ALA A 141 11.96 22.89 -20.59
CA ALA A 141 11.32 23.01 -19.29
C ALA A 141 10.04 22.15 -19.19
N GLN A 142 9.24 22.09 -20.26
CA GLN A 142 8.07 21.20 -20.33
C GLN A 142 8.46 19.71 -20.25
N GLY A 143 9.53 19.31 -20.96
CA GLY A 143 10.06 17.96 -20.90
C GLY A 143 10.54 17.58 -19.50
N ASP A 144 11.39 18.43 -18.91
CA ASP A 144 11.92 18.25 -17.57
C ASP A 144 10.80 18.21 -16.52
N PHE A 145 9.79 19.08 -16.64
CA PHE A 145 8.62 19.11 -15.77
C PHE A 145 7.83 17.80 -15.80
N ASN A 146 7.56 17.26 -17.00
CA ASN A 146 6.84 16.00 -17.14
C ASN A 146 7.63 14.82 -16.54
N VAL A 147 8.94 14.74 -16.82
CA VAL A 147 9.80 13.69 -16.25
C VAL A 147 9.86 13.79 -14.73
N ASN A 148 10.14 14.99 -14.20
CA ASN A 148 10.26 15.20 -12.76
C ASN A 148 8.96 14.90 -12.02
N THR A 149 7.80 15.28 -12.58
CA THR A 149 6.49 14.97 -11.98
C THR A 149 6.27 13.47 -11.87
N GLN A 150 6.60 12.70 -12.92
CA GLN A 150 6.44 11.24 -12.90
C GLN A 150 7.41 10.57 -11.91
N LEU A 151 8.66 11.03 -11.86
CA LEU A 151 9.66 10.51 -10.92
C LEU A 151 9.23 10.77 -9.48
N GLN A 152 8.83 12.00 -9.14
CA GLN A 152 8.37 12.31 -7.78
C GLN A 152 7.16 11.46 -7.38
N LYS A 153 6.17 11.32 -8.26
CA LYS A 153 5.01 10.46 -7.99
C LYS A 153 5.42 9.02 -7.73
N LYS A 154 6.31 8.46 -8.55
CA LYS A 154 6.82 7.10 -8.37
C LYS A 154 7.55 6.97 -7.03
N ASP A 155 8.44 7.90 -6.71
CA ASP A 155 9.22 7.88 -5.47
C ASP A 155 8.33 7.92 -4.24
N PHE A 156 7.24 8.72 -4.26
CA PHE A 156 6.26 8.73 -3.18
C PHE A 156 5.51 7.41 -3.05
N MET A 157 5.05 6.82 -4.16
CA MET A 157 4.39 5.51 -4.14
C MET A 157 5.32 4.40 -3.61
N GLU A 158 6.60 4.45 -3.97
CA GLU A 158 7.60 3.49 -3.52
C GLU A 158 7.90 3.64 -2.01
N LYS A 159 8.10 4.88 -1.54
CA LYS A 159 8.26 5.17 -0.10
C LYS A 159 7.04 4.75 0.73
N GLU A 160 5.84 4.98 0.22
CA GLU A 160 4.60 4.54 0.85
C GLU A 160 4.58 3.01 0.97
N ALA A 161 4.79 2.29 -0.14
CA ALA A 161 4.82 0.83 -0.14
C ALA A 161 5.88 0.26 0.82
N GLN A 162 7.08 0.84 0.85
CA GLN A 162 8.14 0.45 1.79
C GLN A 162 7.71 0.64 3.24
N SER A 163 7.02 1.74 3.55
CA SER A 163 6.49 2.00 4.91
C SER A 163 5.45 0.96 5.32
N TYR A 164 4.55 0.57 4.41
CA TYR A 164 3.58 -0.50 4.66
C TYR A 164 4.25 -1.85 4.89
N LEU A 165 5.20 -2.22 4.02
CA LEU A 165 5.92 -3.50 4.13
C LEU A 165 6.70 -3.59 5.44
N GLN A 166 7.40 -2.51 5.83
CA GLN A 166 8.14 -2.48 7.06
C GLN A 166 7.24 -2.80 8.27
N VAL A 167 6.11 -2.10 8.38
CA VAL A 167 5.16 -2.31 9.49
C VAL A 167 4.56 -3.70 9.44
N TYR A 168 4.22 -4.20 8.25
CA TYR A 168 3.70 -5.56 8.11
C TYR A 168 4.71 -6.61 8.60
N THR A 169 5.99 -6.48 8.25
CA THR A 169 7.05 -7.37 8.75
C THR A 169 7.26 -7.24 10.27
N GLU A 170 7.12 -6.03 10.83
CA GLU A 170 7.16 -5.83 12.29
C GLU A 170 5.99 -6.56 12.97
N ILE A 171 4.78 -6.47 12.40
CA ILE A 171 3.59 -7.21 12.87
C ILE A 171 3.84 -8.72 12.83
N GLU A 172 4.31 -9.28 11.70
CA GLU A 172 4.58 -10.71 11.58
C GLU A 172 5.55 -11.21 12.65
N LYS A 173 6.61 -10.46 12.93
CA LYS A 173 7.58 -10.79 13.97
C LYS A 173 6.95 -10.77 15.37
N ALA A 174 6.19 -9.73 15.69
CA ALA A 174 5.51 -9.60 16.98
C ALA A 174 4.48 -10.71 17.19
N VAL A 175 3.68 -11.02 16.17
CA VAL A 175 2.70 -12.11 16.17
C VAL A 175 3.40 -13.45 16.36
N ALA A 176 4.47 -13.73 15.62
CA ALA A 176 5.20 -14.98 15.73
C ALA A 176 5.82 -15.16 17.12
N GLN A 177 6.31 -14.07 17.73
CA GLN A 177 6.81 -14.09 19.11
C GLN A 177 5.69 -14.40 20.10
N PHE A 178 4.61 -13.61 20.07
CA PHE A 178 3.47 -13.76 20.97
C PHE A 178 2.86 -15.17 20.86
N ALA A 179 2.67 -15.66 19.63
CA ALA A 179 2.10 -16.97 19.39
C ALA A 179 2.95 -18.10 20.00
N ARG A 180 4.28 -18.01 19.93
CA ARG A 180 5.18 -19.00 20.56
C ARG A 180 5.09 -18.97 22.08
N GLU A 181 5.07 -17.77 22.68
CA GLU A 181 4.99 -17.58 24.13
C GLU A 181 3.67 -18.09 24.71
N HIS A 182 2.58 -17.98 23.94
CA HIS A 182 1.23 -18.36 24.35
C HIS A 182 0.74 -19.70 23.75
N GLN A 183 1.63 -20.47 23.11
CA GLN A 183 1.32 -21.77 22.48
C GLN A 183 0.17 -21.71 21.46
N ILE A 184 0.03 -20.57 20.77
CA ILE A 184 -0.95 -20.35 19.70
C ILE A 184 -0.41 -20.98 18.41
N ALA A 185 -1.18 -21.88 17.82
CA ALA A 185 -0.81 -22.60 16.62
C ALA A 185 -1.14 -21.84 15.33
N VAL A 186 -2.17 -20.99 15.35
CA VAL A 186 -2.60 -20.19 14.19
C VAL A 186 -3.17 -18.85 14.62
N VAL A 187 -2.84 -17.80 13.87
CA VAL A 187 -3.43 -16.47 14.02
C VAL A 187 -4.11 -16.09 12.71
N HIS A 188 -5.40 -15.78 12.76
CA HIS A 188 -6.15 -15.34 11.60
C HIS A 188 -6.31 -13.81 11.58
N ARG A 189 -6.10 -13.21 10.40
CA ARG A 189 -6.52 -11.82 10.17
C ARG A 189 -8.05 -11.74 10.19
N PHE A 190 -8.59 -10.78 10.92
CA PHE A 190 -9.99 -10.38 10.82
C PHE A 190 -10.13 -8.87 10.61
N GLU A 191 -11.36 -8.40 10.45
CA GLU A 191 -11.70 -6.98 10.32
C GLU A 191 -12.80 -6.65 11.33
N GLY A 192 -12.39 -6.00 12.42
CA GLY A 192 -13.23 -5.68 13.58
C GLY A 192 -14.08 -4.42 13.41
N ASP A 193 -13.85 -3.63 12.35
CA ASP A 193 -14.68 -2.47 12.04
C ASP A 193 -16.16 -2.91 11.85
N PRO A 194 -17.11 -2.22 12.50
CA PRO A 194 -18.53 -2.52 12.36
C PRO A 194 -18.99 -2.29 10.92
N ILE A 195 -19.98 -3.06 10.49
CA ILE A 195 -20.58 -2.88 9.17
C ILE A 195 -21.41 -1.59 9.19
N ASP A 196 -21.07 -0.65 8.31
CA ASP A 196 -21.88 0.53 8.06
C ASP A 196 -23.10 0.12 7.22
N THR A 197 -24.27 0.11 7.86
CA THR A 197 -25.54 -0.30 7.24
C THR A 197 -26.10 0.75 6.28
N THR A 198 -25.49 1.93 6.18
CA THR A 198 -25.89 2.98 5.25
C THR A 198 -25.10 2.95 3.94
N ASP A 199 -23.94 2.28 3.93
CA ASP A 199 -23.13 2.09 2.72
C ASP A 199 -23.31 0.66 2.17
N ARG A 200 -24.02 0.55 1.04
CA ARG A 200 -24.18 -0.72 0.31
C ARG A 200 -22.86 -1.44 0.06
N ASN A 201 -21.78 -0.73 -0.26
CA ASN A 201 -20.49 -1.35 -0.53
C ASN A 201 -19.86 -1.91 0.74
N ASN A 202 -20.02 -1.23 1.87
CA ASN A 202 -19.57 -1.70 3.17
C ASN A 202 -20.32 -2.98 3.58
N ILE A 203 -21.64 -3.00 3.40
CA ILE A 203 -22.48 -4.19 3.63
C ILE A 203 -22.00 -5.38 2.79
N LEU A 204 -21.82 -5.19 1.48
CA LEU A 204 -21.38 -6.25 0.57
C LEU A 204 -19.99 -6.78 0.96
N ARG A 205 -19.07 -5.92 1.40
CA ARG A 205 -17.77 -6.34 1.94
C ARG A 205 -17.93 -7.12 3.25
N GLY A 206 -18.83 -6.68 4.13
CA GLY A 206 -19.18 -7.34 5.39
C GLY A 206 -19.65 -8.78 5.20
N ILE A 207 -20.49 -9.03 4.18
CA ILE A 207 -20.99 -10.38 3.84
C ILE A 207 -19.86 -11.34 3.47
N THR A 208 -18.79 -10.83 2.82
CA THR A 208 -17.66 -11.64 2.37
C THR A 208 -16.58 -11.84 3.44
N LYS A 209 -16.78 -11.36 4.68
CA LYS A 209 -15.81 -11.53 5.76
C LYS A 209 -15.62 -13.03 6.07
N PRO A 210 -14.38 -13.55 6.10
CA PRO A 210 -14.13 -14.97 6.35
C PRO A 210 -14.43 -15.37 7.80
N ILE A 211 -14.43 -14.42 8.73
CA ILE A 211 -14.73 -14.62 10.15
C ILE A 211 -15.98 -13.83 10.49
N LEU A 212 -17.03 -14.55 10.92
CA LEU A 212 -18.34 -13.97 11.26
C LEU A 212 -18.47 -13.63 12.74
N TYR A 213 -17.79 -14.39 13.60
CA TYR A 213 -17.82 -14.23 15.04
C TYR A 213 -16.41 -14.37 15.61
N VAL A 214 -16.08 -13.50 16.55
CA VAL A 214 -14.83 -13.51 17.31
C VAL A 214 -15.21 -13.45 18.78
N ASP A 215 -14.73 -14.41 19.57
CA ASP A 215 -14.74 -14.26 21.02
C ASP A 215 -13.66 -13.23 21.40
N PRO A 216 -13.97 -12.17 22.17
CA PRO A 216 -12.97 -11.19 22.59
C PRO A 216 -11.75 -11.80 23.30
N SER A 217 -11.89 -12.98 23.92
CA SER A 217 -10.79 -13.65 24.63
C SER A 217 -9.68 -14.16 23.71
N ILE A 218 -9.94 -14.29 22.40
CA ILE A 218 -8.95 -14.78 21.42
C ILE A 218 -8.39 -13.65 20.54
N ASP A 219 -8.82 -12.40 20.77
CA ASP A 219 -8.32 -11.23 20.06
C ASP A 219 -7.03 -10.71 20.69
N ILE A 220 -5.91 -10.90 19.99
CA ILE A 220 -4.58 -10.48 20.45
C ILE A 220 -4.21 -9.08 19.96
N THR A 221 -5.12 -8.37 19.27
CA THR A 221 -4.87 -7.04 18.71
C THR A 221 -4.34 -6.04 19.73
N PRO A 222 -4.89 -5.94 20.97
CA PRO A 222 -4.37 -5.01 21.97
C PRO A 222 -2.93 -5.32 22.37
N ASP A 223 -2.60 -6.59 22.55
CA ASP A 223 -1.27 -7.04 22.99
C ASP A 223 -0.22 -6.78 21.91
N ILE A 224 -0.50 -7.16 20.67
CA ILE A 224 0.41 -6.92 19.54
C ILE A 224 0.61 -5.42 19.32
N THR A 225 -0.46 -4.62 19.38
CA THR A 225 -0.36 -3.15 19.25
C THR A 225 0.55 -2.57 20.33
N LYS A 226 0.40 -3.05 21.58
CA LYS A 226 1.23 -2.62 22.70
C LYS A 226 2.70 -3.02 22.52
N MET A 227 2.98 -4.25 22.10
CA MET A 227 4.35 -4.74 21.87
C MET A 227 5.08 -3.90 20.81
N LEU A 228 4.42 -3.61 19.70
CA LEU A 228 4.98 -2.81 18.61
C LEU A 228 5.26 -1.37 19.04
N ASN A 229 4.30 -0.75 19.74
CA ASN A 229 4.44 0.62 20.21
C ASN A 229 5.45 0.76 21.37
N ALA A 230 5.65 -0.28 22.19
CA ALA A 230 6.68 -0.27 23.24
C ALA A 230 8.09 -0.13 22.64
N SER A 231 8.35 -0.83 21.54
CA SER A 231 9.63 -0.75 20.81
C SER A 231 9.85 0.65 20.22
N ALA A 232 8.78 1.27 19.71
CA ALA A 232 8.84 2.64 19.20
C ALA A 232 9.18 3.67 20.29
N VAL A 233 8.63 3.53 21.50
CA VAL A 233 8.88 4.43 22.62
C VAL A 233 10.30 4.24 23.19
N ALA A 234 10.80 3.00 23.22
CA ALA A 234 12.18 2.69 23.64
C ALA A 234 13.22 3.34 22.70
N ASP A 235 13.01 3.27 21.38
CA ASP A 235 13.89 3.91 20.40
C ASP A 235 13.87 5.45 20.49
N GLN A 236 12.72 6.05 20.82
CA GLN A 236 12.59 7.50 20.98
C GLN A 236 13.24 8.00 22.26
N SER A 237 13.10 7.25 23.37
CA SER A 237 13.72 7.57 24.66
C SER A 237 15.24 7.35 24.66
N GLY A 238 15.75 6.38 23.91
CA GLY A 238 17.18 6.17 23.68
C GLY A 238 17.86 7.27 22.86
N ARG A 239 17.10 8.02 22.05
CA ARG A 239 17.59 9.21 21.32
C ARG A 239 17.54 10.51 22.13
N ALA A 240 16.89 10.50 23.31
CA ALA A 240 16.62 11.68 24.13
C ALA A 240 17.44 11.75 25.44
N SER A 241 18.62 11.14 25.52
CA SER A 241 19.54 11.32 26.67
C SER A 241 21.02 11.39 26.26
N PRO A 242 21.83 12.17 27.00
CA PRO A 242 22.38 13.39 26.42
C PRO A 242 23.91 13.37 26.23
N ALA A 243 24.35 14.05 25.17
CA ALA A 243 25.70 14.61 25.10
C ALA A 243 25.84 15.68 26.20
N GLY A 244 26.45 15.33 27.32
CA GLY A 244 26.61 16.29 28.42
C GLY A 244 27.14 15.75 29.74
N GLN A 245 28.05 14.78 29.74
CA GLN A 245 28.78 14.43 30.96
C GLN A 245 30.28 14.22 30.67
N GLN A 246 30.89 15.26 30.11
CA GLN A 246 32.34 15.35 30.01
C GLN A 246 32.88 16.01 31.28
N ARG A 247 33.34 15.13 32.20
CA ARG A 247 34.39 15.33 33.22
C ARG A 247 34.66 16.79 33.65
N ARG A 248 34.05 17.20 34.76
CA ARG A 248 34.74 18.07 35.74
C ARG A 248 35.26 17.20 36.87
N THR A 249 36.47 16.71 36.70
CA THR A 249 37.34 16.36 37.84
C THR A 249 38.14 17.61 38.18
N GLN A 250 37.79 18.25 39.30
CA GLN A 250 38.74 19.00 40.10
C GLN A 250 39.19 18.07 41.23
#